data_AF-A0A2E4DFU3-F1
#
_entry.id   AF-A0A2E4DFU3-F1
#
_cell.length_a   1.000
_cell.length_b   1.000
_cell.length_c   1.000
_cell.angle_alpha   90.00
_cell.angle_beta   90.00
_cell.angle_gamma   90.00
#
_symmetry.space_group_name_H-M   'P 1'
#
loop_
_entity.id
_entity.type
_entity.pdbx_description
1 polymer ?
#
loop_
_entity_poly.entity_id
_entity_poly.type
_entity_poly.pdbx_seq_one_letter_code
_entity_poly.pdbx_strand_id
1 'polypeptide(L)'
;MKLLKIELLILSLFVCLSCFAQEVADEEEALDITLQDPFLSIKYQRGEYLVYDCVDKHWVCTGKPEFNNCNEARDIAQYENRNKLPCASVKGFSSEDECNKIQKRLTSSGYDVRFCKSSELRELEKVF
;
A
#
# COMPACT_ATOMS: atom_id res chain seq x y z
N MET A 1 -46.58 29.06 -36.04
CA MET A 1 -45.89 28.73 -34.77
C MET A 1 -46.38 27.40 -34.16
N LYS A 2 -46.25 26.28 -34.88
CA LYS A 2 -46.51 24.93 -34.31
C LYS A 2 -45.35 23.95 -34.57
N LEU A 3 -44.50 24.22 -35.56
CA LEU A 3 -43.35 23.38 -35.92
C LEU A 3 -42.15 23.55 -34.97
N LEU A 4 -41.98 24.71 -34.34
CA LEU A 4 -40.86 24.96 -33.41
C LEU A 4 -40.93 24.17 -32.09
N LYS A 5 -42.10 23.62 -31.75
CA LYS A 5 -42.30 22.87 -30.49
C LYS A 5 -42.00 21.37 -30.60
N ILE A 6 -41.92 20.83 -31.82
CA ILE A 6 -41.67 19.40 -32.05
C ILE A 6 -40.17 19.11 -32.01
N GLU A 7 -39.32 20.01 -32.54
CA GLU A 7 -37.87 19.83 -32.48
C GLU A 7 -37.30 19.97 -31.06
N LEU A 8 -37.91 20.80 -30.21
CA LEU A 8 -37.50 20.93 -28.81
C LEU A 8 -37.82 19.69 -27.96
N LEU A 9 -38.81 18.87 -28.36
CA LEU A 9 -39.18 17.63 -27.67
C LEU A 9 -38.31 16.44 -28.08
N ILE A 10 -37.72 16.46 -29.28
CA ILE A 10 -36.82 15.40 -29.76
C ILE A 10 -35.43 15.55 -29.14
N LEU A 11 -34.97 16.78 -28.90
CA LEU A 11 -33.70 17.06 -28.23
C LEU A 11 -33.71 16.71 -26.73
N SER A 12 -34.86 16.69 -26.06
CA SER A 12 -34.94 16.26 -24.65
C SER A 12 -35.04 14.73 -24.48
N LEU A 13 -35.37 13.98 -25.53
CA LEU A 13 -35.49 12.52 -25.47
C LEU A 13 -34.14 11.81 -25.64
N PHE A 14 -33.16 12.46 -26.30
CA PHE A 14 -31.83 11.89 -26.51
C PHE A 14 -30.91 11.98 -25.27
N VAL A 15 -31.24 12.81 -24.28
CA VAL A 15 -30.44 12.98 -23.05
C VAL A 15 -30.72 11.88 -22.01
N CYS A 16 -31.80 11.10 -22.17
CA CYS A 16 -32.18 10.06 -21.21
C CYS A 16 -31.72 8.64 -21.57
N LEU A 17 -31.13 8.42 -22.75
CA LEU A 17 -30.73 7.10 -23.25
C LEU A 17 -29.29 6.69 -22.95
N SER A 18 -28.50 7.56 -22.29
CA SER A 18 -27.11 7.25 -21.90
C SER A 18 -26.96 6.70 -20.48
N CYS A 19 -28.06 6.33 -19.79
CA CYS A 19 -27.99 5.86 -18.38
C CYS A 19 -27.70 4.35 -18.22
N PHE A 20 -27.44 3.61 -19.30
CA PHE A 20 -27.06 2.19 -19.21
C PHE A 20 -25.86 1.90 -20.12
N ALA A 21 -24.71 2.52 -19.80
CA ALA A 21 -23.45 1.87 -20.09
C ALA A 21 -23.26 0.81 -19.00
N GLN A 22 -23.55 -0.43 -19.36
CA GLN A 22 -23.30 -1.61 -18.54
C GLN A 22 -21.79 -1.69 -18.32
N GLU A 23 -21.33 -1.38 -17.10
CA GLU A 23 -19.97 -1.71 -16.66
C GLU A 23 -19.89 -3.24 -16.64
N VAL A 24 -19.47 -3.81 -17.76
CA VAL A 24 -18.97 -5.18 -17.80
C VAL A 24 -17.62 -5.08 -17.10
N ALA A 25 -17.62 -5.41 -15.80
CA ALA A 25 -16.40 -5.70 -15.08
C ALA A 25 -15.84 -7.01 -15.64
N ASP A 26 -15.26 -6.94 -16.83
CA ASP A 26 -14.28 -7.93 -17.26
C ASP A 26 -13.02 -7.64 -16.45
N GLU A 27 -12.92 -8.31 -15.31
CA GLU A 27 -11.67 -8.49 -14.61
C GLU A 27 -10.84 -9.49 -15.45
N GLU A 28 -10.41 -9.04 -16.64
CA GLU A 28 -9.33 -9.70 -17.33
C GLU A 28 -8.10 -9.44 -16.46
N GLU A 29 -7.80 -10.40 -15.59
CA GLU A 29 -6.63 -10.41 -14.72
C GLU A 29 -5.40 -10.41 -15.64
N ALA A 30 -5.02 -9.22 -16.10
CA ALA A 30 -3.86 -9.01 -16.92
C ALA A 30 -2.69 -9.65 -16.18
N LEU A 31 -2.18 -10.74 -16.73
CA LEU A 31 -1.11 -11.53 -16.14
C LEU A 31 0.06 -10.60 -15.86
N ASP A 32 0.21 -10.17 -14.61
CA ASP A 32 1.25 -9.23 -14.23
C ASP A 32 2.57 -10.00 -14.21
N ILE A 33 3.30 -9.92 -15.31
CA ILE A 33 4.61 -10.57 -15.50
C ILE A 33 5.57 -10.18 -14.38
N THR A 34 5.38 -9.03 -13.71
CA THR A 34 6.20 -8.60 -12.58
C THR A 34 5.98 -9.42 -11.30
N LEU A 35 4.88 -10.16 -11.19
CA LEU A 35 4.61 -11.06 -10.06
C LEU A 35 5.36 -12.39 -10.14
N GLN A 36 6.03 -12.69 -11.26
CA GLN A 36 6.81 -13.92 -11.42
C GLN A 36 8.22 -13.83 -10.85
N ASP A 37 8.77 -12.62 -10.68
CA ASP A 37 10.11 -12.45 -10.09
C ASP A 37 10.03 -12.65 -8.57
N PRO A 38 10.72 -13.66 -7.99
CA PRO A 38 10.77 -13.86 -6.55
C PRO A 38 11.46 -12.69 -5.81
N PHE A 39 12.15 -11.79 -6.51
CA PHE A 39 12.76 -10.59 -5.95
C PHE A 39 11.98 -9.33 -6.33
N LEU A 40 11.66 -8.51 -5.33
CA LEU A 40 11.13 -7.16 -5.54
C LEU A 40 12.24 -6.17 -5.88
N SER A 41 13.43 -6.41 -5.33
CA SER A 41 14.66 -5.64 -5.57
C SER A 41 15.87 -6.42 -5.05
N ILE A 42 17.06 -5.83 -5.16
CA ILE A 42 18.27 -6.36 -4.51
C ILE A 42 18.16 -6.47 -2.98
N LYS A 43 17.18 -5.79 -2.37
CA LYS A 43 17.00 -5.69 -0.91
C LYS A 43 15.93 -6.64 -0.38
N TYR A 44 15.00 -7.08 -1.23
CA TYR A 44 13.78 -7.77 -0.81
C TYR A 44 13.42 -8.92 -1.74
N GLN A 45 13.31 -10.10 -1.16
CA GLN A 45 12.55 -11.21 -1.73
C GLN A 45 11.07 -11.03 -1.43
N ARG A 46 10.19 -11.43 -2.35
CA ARG A 46 8.74 -11.52 -2.09
C ARG A 46 8.45 -12.54 -0.99
N GLY A 47 7.40 -12.29 -0.21
CA GLY A 47 6.96 -13.24 0.80
C GLY A 47 5.85 -12.72 1.71
N GLU A 48 5.50 -13.55 2.68
CA GLU A 48 4.36 -13.37 3.58
C GLU A 48 4.67 -12.53 4.82
N TYR A 49 5.80 -11.84 4.91
CA TYR A 49 6.19 -11.06 6.10
C TYR A 49 6.18 -9.56 5.83
N LEU A 50 5.38 -8.81 6.58
CA LEU A 50 5.28 -7.37 6.45
C LEU A 50 6.37 -6.67 7.28
N VAL A 51 7.13 -5.83 6.58
CA VAL A 51 8.14 -4.92 7.14
C VAL A 51 7.81 -3.49 6.69
N TYR A 52 8.02 -2.52 7.58
CA TYR A 52 8.15 -1.12 7.18
C TYR A 52 9.62 -0.76 7.13
N ASP A 53 10.06 -0.23 5.98
CA ASP A 53 11.38 0.32 5.83
C ASP A 53 11.40 1.79 6.27
N CYS A 54 12.12 2.09 7.34
CA CYS A 54 12.20 3.46 7.86
C CYS A 54 13.20 4.34 7.09
N VAL A 55 14.10 3.73 6.31
CA VAL A 55 15.07 4.44 5.46
C VAL A 55 14.39 4.86 4.16
N ASP A 56 13.81 3.90 3.44
CA ASP A 56 13.16 4.13 2.14
C ASP A 56 11.65 4.46 2.28
N LYS A 57 11.14 4.51 3.51
CA LYS A 57 9.81 5.01 3.90
C LYS A 57 8.61 4.33 3.25
N HIS A 58 8.64 3.01 3.12
CA HIS A 58 7.53 2.26 2.51
C HIS A 58 7.27 0.91 3.18
N TRP A 59 6.08 0.39 2.96
CA TRP A 59 5.65 -0.95 3.37
C TRP A 59 6.11 -1.98 2.34
N VAL A 60 6.62 -3.12 2.82
CA VAL A 60 7.08 -4.22 1.97
C VAL A 60 6.65 -5.56 2.56
N CYS A 61 6.03 -6.39 1.74
CA CYS A 61 5.85 -7.81 1.94
C CYS A 61 7.10 -8.52 1.45
N THR A 62 7.84 -9.11 2.38
CA THR A 62 9.16 -9.68 2.17
C THR A 62 9.23 -11.13 2.64
N GLY A 63 10.29 -11.82 2.24
CA GLY A 63 10.66 -13.11 2.79
C GLY A 63 11.01 -13.08 4.29
N LYS A 64 11.04 -14.28 4.88
CA LYS A 64 11.46 -14.47 6.28
C LYS A 64 12.87 -13.95 6.58
N PRO A 65 13.89 -14.10 5.70
CA PRO A 65 15.24 -13.61 5.98
C PRO A 65 15.26 -12.11 6.25
N GLU A 66 14.61 -11.30 5.42
CA GLU A 66 14.59 -9.84 5.59
C GLU A 66 13.79 -9.42 6.82
N PHE A 67 12.71 -10.12 7.15
CA PHE A 67 11.97 -9.90 8.39
C PHE A 67 12.85 -10.12 9.63
N ASN A 68 13.64 -11.20 9.65
CA ASN A 68 14.58 -11.49 10.74
C ASN A 68 15.72 -10.47 10.79
N ASN A 69 16.31 -10.13 9.65
CA ASN A 69 17.36 -9.12 9.56
C ASN A 69 16.85 -7.76 10.06
N CYS A 70 15.57 -7.44 9.81
CA CYS A 70 14.97 -6.23 10.32
C CYS A 70 14.88 -6.23 11.86
N ASN A 71 14.49 -7.35 12.48
CA ASN A 71 14.50 -7.48 13.94
C ASN A 71 15.90 -7.21 14.51
N GLU A 72 16.90 -7.92 13.99
CA GLU A 72 18.29 -7.80 14.47
C GLU A 72 18.84 -6.39 14.28
N ALA A 73 18.66 -5.80 13.09
CA ALA A 73 19.13 -4.45 12.80
C ALA A 73 18.44 -3.40 13.69
N ARG A 74 17.16 -3.61 14.01
CA ARG A 74 16.41 -2.75 14.92
C ARG A 74 16.93 -2.88 16.36
N ASP A 75 17.17 -4.10 16.83
CA ASP A 75 17.70 -4.34 18.18
C ASP A 75 19.09 -3.74 18.36
N ILE A 76 19.97 -3.88 17.35
CA ILE A 76 21.28 -3.23 17.33
C ILE A 76 21.14 -1.70 17.39
N ALA A 77 20.27 -1.12 16.57
CA ALA A 77 20.05 0.33 16.56
C ALA A 77 19.50 0.84 17.91
N GLN A 78 18.69 0.05 18.59
CA GLN A 78 18.20 0.36 19.94
C GLN A 78 19.32 0.26 20.98
N TYR A 79 20.13 -0.81 20.94
CA TYR A 79 21.27 -0.99 21.82
C TYR A 79 22.28 0.15 21.70
N GLU A 80 22.50 0.64 20.49
CA GLU A 80 23.38 1.79 20.19
C GLU A 80 22.73 3.16 20.45
N ASN A 81 21.51 3.21 20.99
CA ASN A 81 20.74 4.43 21.25
C ASN A 81 20.57 5.33 20.01
N ARG A 82 20.40 4.73 18.82
CA ARG A 82 20.16 5.50 17.60
C ARG A 82 18.78 6.15 17.65
N ASN A 83 18.72 7.45 17.37
CA ASN A 83 17.48 8.21 17.29
C ASN A 83 16.51 7.70 16.20
N LYS A 84 17.07 7.20 15.09
CA LYS A 84 16.31 6.63 13.96
C LYS A 84 16.58 5.14 13.86
N LEU A 85 15.51 4.36 13.83
CA LEU A 85 15.54 2.92 13.67
C LEU A 85 15.45 2.57 12.17
N PRO A 86 16.13 1.51 11.71
CA PRO A 86 16.26 1.23 10.28
C PRO A 86 14.98 0.69 9.66
N CYS A 87 14.17 -0.06 10.42
CA CYS A 87 12.95 -0.69 9.93
C CYS A 87 12.06 -1.13 11.11
N ALA A 88 10.88 -1.67 10.79
CA ALA A 88 10.00 -2.34 11.73
C ALA A 88 9.40 -3.61 11.11
N SER A 89 9.73 -4.75 11.69
CA SER A 89 9.13 -6.06 11.46
C SER A 89 7.74 -6.10 12.12
N VAL A 90 6.68 -6.12 11.31
CA VAL A 90 5.31 -5.94 11.84
C VAL A 90 4.61 -7.26 12.07
N LYS A 91 4.49 -8.11 11.04
CA LYS A 91 3.70 -9.35 11.13
C LYS A 91 4.00 -10.31 9.98
N GLY A 92 3.99 -11.62 10.27
CA GLY A 92 3.87 -12.68 9.27
C GLY A 92 2.41 -13.05 8.98
N PHE A 93 2.11 -13.39 7.73
CA PHE A 93 0.80 -13.79 7.22
C PHE A 93 0.80 -15.26 6.81
N SER A 94 -0.38 -15.80 6.46
CA SER A 94 -0.47 -17.18 5.98
C SER A 94 -0.06 -17.33 4.51
N SER A 95 -0.11 -16.23 3.75
CA SER A 95 0.31 -16.16 2.35
C SER A 95 0.81 -14.76 1.96
N GLU A 96 1.54 -14.69 0.85
CA GLU A 96 1.95 -13.42 0.24
C GLU A 96 0.73 -12.53 -0.10
N ASP A 97 -0.34 -13.13 -0.64
CA ASP A 97 -1.57 -12.39 -1.02
C ASP A 97 -2.23 -11.69 0.17
N GLU A 98 -2.26 -12.33 1.33
CA GLU A 98 -2.77 -11.71 2.55
C GLU A 98 -1.90 -10.52 2.98
N CYS A 99 -0.57 -10.68 2.91
CA CYS A 99 0.34 -9.58 3.18
C CYS A 99 0.10 -8.42 2.20
N ASN A 100 0.02 -8.70 0.89
CA ASN A 100 -0.15 -7.71 -0.17
C ASN A 100 -1.44 -6.88 0.01
N LYS A 101 -2.54 -7.53 0.42
CA LYS A 101 -3.79 -6.82 0.77
C LYS A 101 -3.58 -5.82 1.90
N ILE A 102 -2.83 -6.19 2.93
CA ILE A 102 -2.51 -5.30 4.06
C ILE A 102 -1.52 -4.21 3.66
N GLN A 103 -0.47 -4.52 2.90
CA GLN A 103 0.48 -3.54 2.37
C GLN A 103 -0.24 -2.46 1.56
N LYS A 104 -1.12 -2.85 0.63
CA LYS A 104 -1.92 -1.92 -0.19
C LYS A 104 -2.73 -0.98 0.70
N ARG A 105 -3.42 -1.52 1.71
CA ARG A 105 -4.20 -0.73 2.67
C ARG A 105 -3.34 0.26 3.45
N LEU A 106 -2.22 -0.18 4.03
CA LEU A 106 -1.35 0.65 4.86
C LEU A 106 -0.65 1.75 4.05
N THR A 107 -0.32 1.47 2.79
CA THR A 107 0.27 2.45 1.86
C THR A 107 -0.72 3.59 1.59
N SER A 108 -2.02 3.28 1.46
CA SER A 108 -3.06 4.29 1.24
C SER A 108 -3.50 5.05 2.49
N SER A 109 -3.22 4.57 3.69
CA SER A 109 -3.86 5.09 4.92
C SER A 109 -3.11 6.24 5.60
N GLY A 110 -1.94 6.64 5.10
CA GLY A 110 -1.10 7.66 5.77
C GLY A 110 -0.71 7.26 7.19
N TYR A 111 -0.43 5.97 7.42
CA TYR A 111 -0.16 5.42 8.75
C TYR A 111 0.98 6.15 9.47
N ASP A 112 0.83 6.41 10.77
CA ASP A 112 1.88 7.06 11.56
C ASP A 112 3.09 6.13 11.78
N VAL A 113 4.26 6.57 11.31
CA VAL A 113 5.52 5.80 11.34
C VAL A 113 6.42 6.21 12.51
N ARG A 114 5.85 6.72 13.60
CA ARG A 114 6.59 7.02 14.84
C ARG A 114 7.44 5.86 15.35
N PHE A 115 7.08 4.62 15.04
CA PHE A 115 7.88 3.45 15.39
C PHE A 115 9.27 3.41 14.72
N CYS A 116 9.55 4.28 13.75
CA CYS A 116 10.89 4.50 13.17
C CYS A 116 11.81 5.38 14.04
N LYS A 117 11.31 5.89 15.17
CA LYS A 117 12.08 6.68 16.13
C LYS A 117 12.37 5.86 17.39
N SER A 118 13.47 6.15 18.08
CA SER A 118 13.76 5.58 19.40
C SER A 118 12.65 5.91 20.40
N SER A 119 12.55 5.13 21.48
CA SER A 119 11.66 5.48 22.61
C SER A 119 11.94 6.88 23.13
N GLU A 120 13.21 7.20 23.36
CA GLU A 120 13.64 8.50 23.88
C GLU A 120 13.19 9.67 22.98
N LEU A 121 13.45 9.59 21.67
CA LEU A 121 13.06 10.66 20.75
C LEU A 121 11.53 10.80 20.66
N ARG A 122 10.78 9.68 20.72
CA ARG A 122 9.31 9.73 20.72
C ARG A 122 8.76 10.44 21.94
N GLU A 123 9.37 10.29 23.11
CA GLU A 123 8.93 10.96 24.34
C GLU A 123 9.29 12.45 24.32
N LEU A 124 10.49 12.82 23.87
CA LEU A 124 10.89 14.22 23.72
C LEU A 124 9.92 15.00 22.83
N GLU A 125 9.50 14.41 21.71
CA GLU A 125 8.54 15.03 20.79
C GLU A 125 7.10 15.14 21.32
N LYS A 126 6.75 14.50 22.44
CA LYS A 126 5.43 14.71 23.07
C LYS A 126 5.38 15.97 23.94
N VAL A 127 6.55 16.46 24.35
CA VAL A 127 6.68 17.62 25.25
C VAL A 127 6.57 18.94 24.48
N PHE A 128 6.78 18.90 23.15
CA PHE A 128 6.69 20.04 22.24
C PHE A 128 5.48 19.90 21.30
#